data_AF-A0A517SKQ6-F1
#
_entry.id   AF-A0A517SKQ6-F1
#
_cell.length_a   1.000
_cell.length_b   1.000
_cell.length_c   1.000
_cell.angle_alpha   90.00
_cell.angle_beta   90.00
_cell.angle_gamma   90.00
#
_symmetry.space_group_name_H-M   'P 1'
#
loop_
_entity.id
_entity.type
_entity.pdbx_description
1 polymer ?
#
loop_
_entity_poly.entity_id
_entity_poly.type
_entity_poly.pdbx_seq_one_letter_code
_entity_poly.pdbx_strand_id
1 'polypeptide(L)'
;MEPPEQAPSTPPKRRRRRWLIAAFVLVLVSLASWWYWPRGDARFVGKWRCRDGTWTLRRNGLLSMKERGSLGTLWCKWNTLGDELIVSDFSRGQAVDTVRLLAKLINSQNYLAVGADGARFRVLSASASRIVLEADGSTEIVTLNRISE
;
A
#
# COMPACT_ATOMS: atom_id res chain seq x y z
N MET A 1 48.40 38.52 52.53
CA MET A 1 48.60 37.50 51.47
C MET A 1 47.23 37.02 51.07
N GLU A 2 46.66 37.58 50.01
CA GLU A 2 45.41 37.07 49.44
C GLU A 2 45.71 35.87 48.52
N PRO A 3 44.88 34.81 48.58
CA PRO A 3 45.06 33.64 47.73
C PRO A 3 44.63 33.98 46.28
N PRO A 4 45.31 33.41 45.27
CA PRO A 4 45.02 33.71 43.88
C PRO A 4 43.63 33.21 43.48
N GLU A 5 42.84 34.13 42.94
CA GLU A 5 41.51 33.94 42.38
C GLU A 5 41.57 32.95 41.19
N GLN A 6 40.95 31.78 41.36
CA GLN A 6 40.93 30.73 40.33
C GLN A 6 39.98 31.12 39.19
N ALA A 7 40.54 31.25 37.99
CA ALA A 7 39.78 31.51 36.77
C ALA A 7 38.77 30.37 36.47
N PRO A 8 37.56 30.71 35.99
CA PRO A 8 36.50 29.74 35.75
C PRO A 8 36.87 28.79 34.60
N SER A 9 36.98 27.50 34.95
CA SER A 9 37.17 26.38 34.03
C SER A 9 36.00 26.29 33.03
N THR A 10 36.22 26.74 31.80
CA THR A 10 35.20 26.64 30.74
C THR A 10 34.95 25.17 30.37
N PRO A 11 33.68 24.72 30.29
CA PRO A 11 33.35 23.31 30.11
C PRO A 11 33.81 22.78 28.73
N PRO A 12 34.23 21.50 28.66
CA PRO A 12 34.90 20.92 27.50
C PRO A 12 33.99 20.84 26.27
N LYS A 13 34.40 21.58 25.22
CA LYS A 13 33.72 21.75 23.91
C LYS A 13 33.40 20.44 23.16
N ARG A 14 33.98 19.31 23.56
CA ARG A 14 33.87 18.00 22.86
C ARG A 14 32.49 17.34 23.01
N ARG A 15 31.77 17.58 24.11
CA ARG A 15 30.49 16.89 24.38
C ARG A 15 29.34 17.36 23.48
N ARG A 16 29.37 18.62 23.03
CA ARG A 16 28.33 19.21 22.15
C ARG A 16 28.30 18.58 20.75
N ARG A 17 29.46 18.23 20.19
CA ARG A 17 29.54 17.65 18.83
C ARG A 17 28.85 16.29 18.73
N ARG A 18 28.91 15.47 19.79
CA ARG A 18 28.29 14.13 19.80
C ARG A 18 26.75 14.20 19.72
N TRP A 19 26.15 15.16 20.44
CA TRP A 19 24.70 15.36 20.40
C TRP A 19 24.21 15.85 19.03
N LEU A 20 24.96 16.73 18.38
CA LEU A 20 24.63 17.19 17.02
C LEU A 20 24.66 16.04 16.01
N ILE A 21 25.67 15.16 16.08
CA ILE A 21 25.74 13.99 15.20
C ILE A 21 24.56 13.05 15.45
N ALA A 22 24.23 12.77 16.71
CA ALA A 22 23.11 11.91 17.05
C ALA A 22 21.76 12.47 16.54
N ALA A 23 21.52 13.78 16.72
CA ALA A 23 20.32 14.43 16.21
C ALA A 23 20.26 14.40 14.68
N PHE A 24 21.39 14.62 14.00
CA PHE A 24 21.45 14.58 12.54
C PHE A 24 21.17 13.18 11.98
N VAL A 25 21.78 12.14 12.58
CA VAL A 25 21.51 10.74 12.20
C VAL A 25 20.04 10.39 12.43
N LEU A 26 19.46 10.82 13.54
CA LEU A 26 18.04 10.58 13.83
C LEU A 26 17.15 11.20 12.75
N VAL A 27 17.40 12.46 12.37
CA VAL A 27 16.65 13.15 11.31
C VAL A 27 16.79 12.41 9.97
N LEU A 28 17.99 11.97 9.60
CA LEU A 28 18.20 11.21 8.36
C LEU A 28 17.44 9.88 8.36
N VAL A 29 17.47 9.13 9.47
CA VAL A 29 16.73 7.86 9.59
C VAL A 29 15.22 8.09 9.55
N SER A 30 14.73 9.17 10.15
CA SER A 30 13.31 9.55 10.07
C SER A 30 12.91 9.96 8.64
N LEU A 31 13.75 10.73 7.94
CA LEU A 31 13.50 11.12 6.55
C LEU A 31 13.51 9.91 5.61
N ALA A 32 14.50 9.01 5.78
CA ALA A 32 14.59 7.78 5.01
C ALA A 32 13.39 6.87 5.28
N SER A 33 13.03 6.64 6.55
CA SER A 33 11.85 5.87 6.92
C SER A 33 10.55 6.46 6.35
N TRP A 34 10.44 7.79 6.31
CA TRP A 34 9.30 8.48 5.70
C TRP A 34 9.25 8.33 4.18
N TRP A 35 10.41 8.31 3.53
CA TRP A 35 10.53 8.14 2.09
C TRP A 35 10.29 6.68 1.65
N TYR A 36 10.80 5.73 2.42
CA TYR A 36 10.61 4.29 2.22
C TYR A 36 9.27 3.77 2.76
N TRP A 37 8.49 4.59 3.46
CA TRP A 37 7.15 4.20 3.85
C TRP A 37 6.39 3.83 2.57
N PRO A 38 5.81 2.62 2.48
CA PRO A 38 5.11 2.17 1.29
C PRO A 38 3.90 3.08 1.07
N ARG A 39 4.12 4.15 0.31
CA ARG A 39 3.05 4.96 -0.22
C ARG A 39 2.46 4.11 -1.32
N GLY A 40 1.42 3.35 -0.98
CA GLY A 40 0.57 2.73 -1.98
C GLY A 40 0.28 3.77 -3.04
N ASP A 41 0.58 3.44 -4.30
CA ASP A 41 0.64 4.43 -5.37
C ASP A 41 -0.66 5.26 -5.40
N ALA A 42 -0.50 6.58 -5.25
CA ALA A 42 -1.62 7.50 -5.08
C ALA A 42 -2.61 7.46 -6.25
N ARG A 43 -2.16 6.99 -7.42
CA ARG A 43 -3.00 6.77 -8.61
C ARG A 43 -4.10 5.74 -8.35
N PHE A 44 -3.86 4.76 -7.48
CA PHE A 44 -4.80 3.69 -7.16
C PHE A 44 -5.75 4.05 -6.03
N VAL A 45 -5.38 4.98 -5.14
CA VAL A 45 -6.18 5.31 -3.96
C VAL A 45 -7.49 5.98 -4.35
N GLY A 46 -8.62 5.35 -4.02
CA GLY A 46 -9.95 5.87 -4.29
C GLY A 46 -11.03 4.80 -4.45
N LYS A 47 -12.24 5.26 -4.80
CA LYS A 47 -13.36 4.41 -5.19
C LYS A 47 -13.39 4.24 -6.71
N TRP A 48 -13.55 3.00 -7.13
CA TRP A 48 -13.49 2.58 -8.52
C TRP A 48 -14.63 1.63 -8.84
N ARG A 49 -15.23 1.80 -10.02
CA ARG A 49 -16.26 0.93 -10.57
C ARG A 49 -15.62 -0.01 -11.58
N CYS A 50 -15.84 -1.30 -11.42
CA CYS A 50 -15.55 -2.33 -12.41
C CYS A 50 -16.85 -2.94 -12.93
N ARG A 51 -16.76 -3.91 -13.85
CA ARG A 51 -17.92 -4.63 -14.39
C ARG A 51 -18.75 -5.28 -13.27
N ASP A 52 -18.06 -5.91 -12.31
CA ASP A 52 -18.69 -6.79 -11.33
C ASP A 52 -18.97 -6.10 -9.99
N GLY A 53 -18.59 -4.83 -9.83
CA GLY A 53 -18.77 -4.15 -8.55
C GLY A 53 -18.02 -2.84 -8.38
N THR A 54 -17.77 -2.52 -7.11
CA THR A 54 -17.02 -1.34 -6.69
C THR A 54 -15.84 -1.76 -5.83
N TRP A 55 -14.67 -1.24 -6.16
CA TRP A 55 -13.43 -1.43 -5.43
C TRP A 55 -13.07 -0.12 -4.73
N THR A 56 -12.74 -0.18 -3.44
CA THR A 56 -12.21 0.99 -2.72
C THR A 56 -10.81 0.67 -2.23
N LEU A 57 -9.82 1.30 -2.83
CA LEU A 57 -8.41 1.15 -2.49
C LEU A 57 -8.04 2.28 -1.54
N ARG A 58 -7.76 1.93 -0.28
CA ARG A 58 -7.40 2.90 0.76
C ARG A 58 -5.89 3.07 0.84
N ARG A 59 -5.44 4.27 1.21
CA ARG A 59 -4.01 4.62 1.35
C ARG A 59 -3.25 3.73 2.36
N ASN A 60 -3.95 3.09 3.29
CA ASN A 60 -3.37 2.17 4.26
C ASN A 60 -3.17 0.74 3.72
N GLY A 61 -3.30 0.52 2.40
CA GLY A 61 -3.12 -0.80 1.78
C GLY A 61 -4.32 -1.73 1.96
N LEU A 62 -5.49 -1.21 2.34
CA LEU A 62 -6.72 -2.00 2.46
C LEU A 62 -7.61 -1.80 1.23
N LEU A 63 -8.05 -2.91 0.64
CA LEU A 63 -8.97 -2.95 -0.50
C LEU A 63 -10.31 -3.52 -0.01
N SER A 64 -11.38 -2.80 -0.30
CA SER A 64 -12.74 -3.29 -0.09
C SER A 64 -13.44 -3.50 -1.43
N MET A 65 -13.92 -4.70 -1.69
CA MET A 65 -14.68 -5.04 -2.90
C MET A 65 -16.14 -5.27 -2.54
N LYS A 66 -17.03 -4.54 -3.20
CA LYS A 66 -18.48 -4.75 -3.12
C LYS A 66 -18.98 -5.21 -4.47
N GLU A 67 -19.35 -6.48 -4.57
CA GLU A 67 -19.93 -7.06 -5.78
C GLU A 67 -21.34 -6.51 -6.03
N ARG A 68 -21.71 -6.37 -7.30
CA ARG A 68 -23.05 -5.95 -7.69
C ARG A 68 -24.07 -7.00 -7.27
N GLY A 69 -25.02 -6.61 -6.43
CA GLY A 69 -26.09 -7.49 -5.93
C GLY A 69 -25.71 -8.29 -4.67
N SER A 70 -24.46 -8.19 -4.20
CA SER A 70 -24.06 -8.79 -2.92
C SER A 70 -24.36 -7.85 -1.75
N LEU A 71 -24.79 -8.45 -0.63
CA LEU A 71 -24.94 -7.76 0.65
C LEU A 71 -23.58 -7.63 1.39
N GLY A 72 -22.58 -8.42 0.99
CA GLY A 72 -21.26 -8.47 1.61
C GLY A 72 -20.28 -7.45 1.03
N THR A 73 -19.26 -7.12 1.82
CA THR A 73 -18.06 -6.42 1.34
C THR A 73 -16.85 -7.29 1.69
N LEU A 74 -16.07 -7.64 0.68
CA LEU A 74 -14.83 -8.38 0.84
C LEU A 74 -13.71 -7.42 1.19
N TRP A 75 -12.86 -7.80 2.15
CA TRP A 75 -11.72 -7.01 2.58
C TRP A 75 -10.44 -7.82 2.36
N CYS A 76 -9.50 -7.21 1.65
CA CYS A 76 -8.18 -7.76 1.37
C CYS A 76 -7.12 -6.67 1.48
N LYS A 77 -5.86 -7.09 1.55
CA LYS A 77 -4.73 -6.17 1.43
C LYS A 77 -4.41 -5.96 -0.04
N TRP A 78 -3.90 -4.78 -0.36
CA TRP A 78 -3.33 -4.51 -1.66
C TRP A 78 -2.01 -3.77 -1.50
N ASN A 79 -1.12 -4.01 -2.46
CA ASN A 79 0.13 -3.28 -2.60
C ASN A 79 0.49 -3.14 -4.07
N THR A 80 1.44 -2.26 -4.37
CA THR A 80 2.00 -2.10 -5.72
C THR A 80 3.48 -2.46 -5.71
N LEU A 81 3.91 -3.25 -6.69
CA LEU A 81 5.31 -3.61 -6.89
C LEU A 81 5.68 -3.32 -8.35
N GLY A 82 6.35 -2.19 -8.60
CA GLY A 82 6.61 -1.71 -9.96
C GLY A 82 5.29 -1.47 -10.72
N ASP A 83 5.11 -2.18 -11.83
CA ASP A 83 3.90 -2.12 -12.66
C ASP A 83 2.89 -3.22 -12.31
N GLU A 84 2.96 -3.79 -11.10
CA GLU A 84 2.01 -4.81 -10.64
C GLU A 84 1.17 -4.29 -9.47
N LEU A 85 -0.13 -4.52 -9.52
CA LEU A 85 -1.05 -4.44 -8.39
C LEU A 85 -1.22 -5.84 -7.82
N ILE A 86 -0.83 -6.02 -6.57
CA ILE A 86 -0.93 -7.29 -5.84
C ILE A 86 -2.08 -7.17 -4.86
N VAL A 87 -3.05 -8.07 -4.93
CA VAL A 87 -4.17 -8.19 -3.99
C VAL A 87 -4.00 -9.48 -3.19
N SER A 88 -3.72 -9.33 -1.90
CA SER A 88 -3.36 -10.44 -1.01
C SER A 88 -4.21 -10.48 0.25
N ASP A 89 -4.02 -11.55 1.05
CA ASP A 89 -4.56 -11.67 2.41
C ASP A 89 -6.07 -11.45 2.48
N PHE A 90 -6.82 -12.35 1.83
CA PHE A 90 -8.25 -12.48 2.06
C PHE A 90 -8.44 -13.01 3.47
N SER A 91 -8.86 -12.12 4.37
CA SER A 91 -9.07 -12.41 5.79
C SER A 91 -9.74 -13.78 5.97
N ARG A 92 -9.03 -14.72 6.63
CA ARG A 92 -9.34 -16.16 6.78
C ARG A 92 -10.73 -16.52 7.35
N GLY A 93 -11.55 -15.55 7.75
CA GLY A 93 -12.90 -15.77 8.30
C GLY A 93 -14.03 -15.92 7.27
N GLN A 94 -13.78 -15.67 5.98
CA GLN A 94 -14.78 -15.78 4.89
C GLN A 94 -14.33 -16.69 3.73
N ALA A 95 -13.32 -17.53 3.95
CA ALA A 95 -12.60 -18.28 2.91
C ALA A 95 -13.48 -19.13 1.97
N VAL A 96 -14.67 -19.56 2.42
CA VAL A 96 -15.57 -20.39 1.60
C VAL A 96 -16.39 -19.56 0.60
N ASP A 97 -16.72 -18.31 0.94
CA ASP A 97 -17.46 -17.41 0.04
C ASP A 97 -16.52 -16.56 -0.82
N THR A 98 -15.34 -16.18 -0.35
CA THR A 98 -14.36 -15.41 -1.15
C THR A 98 -13.77 -16.22 -2.29
N VAL A 99 -13.42 -17.49 -2.08
CA VAL A 99 -12.95 -18.37 -3.17
C VAL A 99 -14.10 -18.60 -4.16
N ARG A 100 -15.35 -18.67 -3.69
CA ARG A 100 -16.53 -18.85 -4.55
C ARG A 100 -16.92 -17.58 -5.31
N LEU A 101 -16.69 -16.40 -4.73
CA LEU A 101 -16.93 -15.09 -5.37
C LEU A 101 -15.81 -14.70 -6.32
N LEU A 102 -14.55 -14.98 -6.00
CA LEU A 102 -13.47 -14.89 -6.97
C LEU A 102 -13.62 -15.94 -8.05
N ALA A 103 -13.90 -17.20 -7.72
CA ALA A 103 -14.20 -18.21 -8.74
C ALA A 103 -15.44 -17.88 -9.55
N LYS A 104 -16.40 -17.07 -9.06
CA LYS A 104 -17.53 -16.54 -9.84
C LYS A 104 -17.17 -15.32 -10.70
N LEU A 105 -16.39 -14.38 -10.18
CA LEU A 105 -15.80 -13.29 -10.96
C LEU A 105 -14.88 -13.83 -12.07
N ILE A 106 -14.22 -14.97 -11.81
CA ILE A 106 -13.26 -15.67 -12.67
C ILE A 106 -13.96 -16.77 -13.51
N ASN A 107 -15.20 -17.18 -13.19
CA ASN A 107 -15.93 -18.26 -13.90
C ASN A 107 -16.47 -17.88 -15.27
N SER A 108 -16.09 -16.74 -15.85
CA SER A 108 -16.05 -16.66 -17.31
C SER A 108 -14.80 -17.40 -17.83
N GLN A 109 -14.83 -18.72 -17.66
CA GLN A 109 -14.05 -19.76 -18.34
C GLN A 109 -12.51 -19.84 -18.21
N ASN A 110 -11.79 -18.95 -17.53
CA ASN A 110 -10.33 -19.10 -17.38
C ASN A 110 -9.89 -18.91 -15.93
N TYR A 111 -9.53 -20.02 -15.28
CA TYR A 111 -8.97 -20.04 -13.93
C TYR A 111 -7.67 -19.21 -13.86
N LEU A 112 -7.76 -18.02 -13.28
CA LEU A 112 -6.61 -17.35 -12.69
C LEU A 112 -6.18 -18.17 -11.46
N ALA A 113 -4.98 -18.74 -11.51
CA ALA A 113 -4.39 -19.41 -10.37
C ALA A 113 -4.13 -18.36 -9.28
N VAL A 114 -5.04 -18.24 -8.32
CA VAL A 114 -4.78 -17.47 -7.09
C VAL A 114 -3.72 -18.24 -6.32
N GLY A 115 -2.46 -17.86 -6.52
CA GLY A 115 -1.34 -18.41 -5.76
C GLY A 115 -1.48 -18.11 -4.28
N ALA A 116 -0.69 -18.79 -3.44
CA ALA A 116 -0.61 -18.51 -2.01
C ALA A 116 -0.29 -17.02 -1.71
N ASP A 117 0.32 -16.34 -2.67
CA ASP A 117 0.74 -14.93 -2.58
C ASP A 117 -0.38 -13.93 -2.92
N GLY A 118 -1.55 -14.39 -3.35
CA GLY A 118 -2.67 -13.55 -3.79
C GLY A 118 -2.80 -13.42 -5.31
N ALA A 119 -3.69 -12.53 -5.75
CA ALA A 119 -3.92 -12.23 -7.16
C ALA A 119 -2.99 -11.09 -7.60
N ARG A 120 -2.33 -11.26 -8.75
CA ARG A 120 -1.45 -10.26 -9.34
C ARG A 120 -2.09 -9.70 -10.60
N PHE A 121 -1.97 -8.39 -10.77
CA PHE A 121 -2.49 -7.67 -11.92
C PHE A 121 -1.40 -6.78 -12.49
N ARG A 122 -1.04 -6.98 -13.75
CA ARG A 122 -0.16 -6.07 -14.47
C ARG A 122 -0.90 -4.77 -14.80
N VAL A 123 -0.31 -3.65 -14.48
CA VAL A 123 -0.86 -2.31 -14.71
C VAL A 123 -0.51 -1.89 -16.13
N LEU A 124 -1.49 -1.95 -17.03
CA LEU A 124 -1.30 -1.52 -18.42
C LEU A 124 -1.37 0.01 -18.54
N SER A 125 -2.26 0.65 -17.77
CA SER A 125 -2.31 2.11 -17.65
C SER A 125 -2.98 2.53 -16.34
N ALA A 126 -2.51 3.62 -15.76
CA ALA A 126 -3.07 4.19 -14.54
C ALA A 126 -3.16 5.72 -14.65
N SER A 127 -4.38 6.23 -14.64
CA SER A 127 -4.71 7.67 -14.67
C SER A 127 -5.65 8.02 -13.51
N ALA A 128 -5.91 9.31 -13.29
CA ALA A 128 -6.80 9.76 -12.22
C ALA A 128 -8.25 9.27 -12.36
N SER A 129 -8.71 9.01 -13.59
CA SER A 129 -10.09 8.62 -13.91
C SER A 129 -10.24 7.16 -14.30
N ARG A 130 -9.16 6.50 -14.75
CA ARG A 130 -9.21 5.15 -15.31
C ARG A 130 -7.93 4.38 -15.03
N ILE A 131 -8.08 3.12 -14.60
CA ILE A 131 -7.00 2.15 -14.49
C ILE A 131 -7.36 0.94 -15.35
N VAL A 132 -6.37 0.44 -16.11
CA VAL A 132 -6.49 -0.76 -16.92
C VAL A 132 -5.46 -1.76 -16.42
N LEU A 133 -5.97 -2.93 -16.04
CA LEU A 133 -5.21 -4.01 -15.45
C LEU A 133 -5.35 -5.25 -16.33
N GLU A 134 -4.28 -6.04 -16.42
CA GLU A 134 -4.27 -7.37 -17.02
C GLU A 134 -4.01 -8.38 -15.90
N ALA A 135 -4.88 -9.37 -15.75
CA ALA A 135 -4.72 -10.36 -14.69
C ALA A 135 -3.60 -11.36 -15.04
N ASP A 136 -2.70 -11.62 -14.10
CA ASP A 136 -1.51 -12.45 -14.35
C ASP A 136 -1.89 -13.89 -14.75
N GLY A 137 -1.37 -14.37 -15.88
CA GLY A 137 -1.75 -15.67 -16.45
C GLY A 137 -3.09 -15.70 -17.20
N SER A 138 -3.73 -14.55 -17.44
CA SER A 138 -4.95 -14.43 -18.24
C SER A 138 -4.84 -13.29 -19.27
N THR A 139 -5.59 -13.38 -20.36
CA THR A 139 -5.77 -12.27 -21.32
C THR A 139 -6.90 -11.31 -20.90
N GLU A 140 -7.46 -11.53 -19.71
CA GLU A 140 -8.56 -10.72 -19.20
C GLU A 140 -8.09 -9.33 -18.78
N ILE A 141 -8.75 -8.32 -19.36
CA ILE A 141 -8.51 -6.92 -19.06
C ILE A 141 -9.57 -6.41 -18.07
N VAL A 142 -9.13 -6.05 -16.87
CA VAL A 142 -9.97 -5.41 -15.86
C VAL A 142 -9.85 -3.89 -15.99
N THR A 143 -10.98 -3.23 -16.29
CA THR A 143 -11.06 -1.76 -16.34
C THR A 143 -11.73 -1.23 -15.07
N LEU A 144 -11.02 -0.34 -14.38
CA LEU A 144 -11.51 0.37 -13.20
C LEU A 144 -11.76 1.84 -13.57
N ASN A 145 -12.98 2.31 -13.40
CA ASN A 145 -13.36 3.71 -13.65
C ASN A 145 -13.59 4.43 -12.32
N ARG A 146 -13.02 5.63 -12.16
CA ARG A 146 -13.15 6.41 -10.94
C ARG A 146 -14.61 6.75 -10.66
N ILE A 147 -15.03 6.60 -9.42
CA ILE A 147 -16.30 7.13 -8.93
C ILE A 147 -15.97 8.46 -8.23
N SER A 148 -16.47 9.57 -8.76
CA SER A 148 -16.45 10.84 -8.03
C SER A 148 -17.36 10.70 -6.81
N GLU A 149 -16.81 10.93 -5.63
CA GLU A 149 -17.61 11.08 -4.41
C GLU A 149 -18.35 12.42 -4.41
#